data_AF-A0A3E3HYY0-F1
#
_entry.id   AF-A0A3E3HYY0-F1
#
_cell.length_a   1.000
_cell.length_b   1.000
_cell.length_c   1.000
_cell.angle_alpha   90.00
_cell.angle_beta   90.00
_cell.angle_gamma   90.00
#
_symmetry.space_group_name_H-M   'P 1'
#
loop_
_entity.id
_entity.type
_entity.pdbx_description
1 polymer ?
#
loop_
_entity_poly.entity_id
_entity_poly.type
_entity_poly.pdbx_seq_one_letter_code
_entity_poly.pdbx_strand_id
1 'polypeptide(L)' 'QIKKKCEKEEFISNSEGYHFDESKFDDFDTAKTVYIGAGKSGLSYRFYDKDKEVCSKHNKTLEEVGSWKRTEMQLRDDKA' A
#
# COMPACT_ATOMS: atom_id res chain seq x y z
N GLN A 1 -2.24 3.14 -10.07
CA GLN A 1 -2.20 4.60 -10.35
C GLN A 1 -1.13 5.31 -9.52
N ILE A 2 -1.14 5.19 -8.18
CA ILE A 2 -0.14 5.83 -7.31
C ILE A 2 1.30 5.41 -7.65
N LYS A 3 1.56 4.10 -7.79
CA LYS A 3 2.88 3.57 -8.23
C LYS A 3 3.41 4.29 -9.47
N LYS A 4 2.61 4.35 -10.54
CA LYS A 4 2.96 5.01 -11.81
C LYS A 4 3.27 6.50 -11.64
N LYS A 5 2.58 7.19 -10.72
CA LYS A 5 2.87 8.61 -10.42
C LYS A 5 4.20 8.77 -9.71
N CYS A 6 4.51 7.89 -8.76
CA CYS A 6 5.79 7.86 -8.07
C CYS A 6 6.96 7.54 -9.02
N GLU A 7 6.81 6.54 -9.90
CA GLU A 7 7.82 6.18 -10.93
C GLU A 7 8.09 7.31 -11.93
N LYS A 8 7.08 8.16 -12.19
CA LYS A 8 7.20 9.31 -13.09
C LYS A 8 7.55 10.62 -12.39
N GLU A 9 7.84 10.57 -11.09
CA GLU A 9 8.11 11.76 -10.28
C GLU A 9 6.95 12.80 -10.31
N GLU A 10 5.72 12.34 -10.53
CA GLU A 10 4.49 13.17 -10.56
C GLU A 10 3.86 13.36 -9.16
N PHE A 11 4.68 13.39 -8.11
CA PHE A 11 4.22 13.61 -6.74
C PHE A 11 5.27 14.40 -5.93
N ILE A 12 4.80 15.15 -4.94
CA ILE A 12 5.63 15.89 -3.99
C ILE A 12 5.35 15.32 -2.60
N SER A 13 6.40 15.08 -1.82
CA SER A 13 6.29 14.61 -0.44
C SER A 13 7.35 15.24 0.45
N ASN A 14 7.00 15.40 1.73
CA ASN A 14 7.94 15.80 2.78
C ASN A 14 8.76 14.61 3.31
N SER A 15 8.53 13.40 2.79
CA SER A 15 9.24 12.18 3.17
C SER A 15 10.46 11.92 2.28
N GLU A 16 11.51 11.29 2.84
CA GLU A 16 12.77 11.01 2.13
C GLU A 16 12.66 10.07 0.91
N GLY A 17 11.55 9.35 0.74
CA GLY A 17 11.36 8.51 -0.43
C GLY A 17 10.08 7.69 -0.40
N TYR A 18 9.95 6.82 -1.40
CA TYR A 18 8.88 5.83 -1.51
C TYR A 18 9.47 4.43 -1.71
N HIS A 19 8.67 3.42 -1.39
CA HIS A 19 9.02 2.03 -1.61
C HIS A 19 7.80 1.27 -2.16
N PHE A 20 8.05 0.27 -3.00
CA PHE A 20 7.01 -0.58 -3.57
C PHE A 20 7.27 -2.03 -3.24
N ASP A 21 6.23 -2.68 -2.75
CA ASP A 21 6.18 -4.13 -2.63
C ASP A 21 5.14 -4.70 -3.57
N GLU A 22 5.50 -5.80 -4.23
CA GLU A 22 4.58 -6.66 -4.94
C GLU A 22 4.69 -8.08 -4.40
N SER A 23 3.56 -8.69 -4.09
CA SER A 23 3.48 -10.07 -3.64
C SER A 23 2.57 -10.87 -4.57
N LYS A 24 2.89 -12.15 -4.79
CA LYS A 24 2.05 -13.04 -5.61
C LYS A 24 0.67 -13.15 -4.96
N PHE A 25 -0.39 -12.91 -5.73
CA PHE A 25 -1.77 -13.11 -5.29
C PHE A 25 -2.37 -14.35 -5.95
N ASP A 26 -2.31 -14.43 -7.28
CA ASP A 26 -2.62 -15.64 -8.05
C ASP A 26 -1.53 -15.87 -9.13
N ASP A 27 -1.76 -16.74 -10.10
CA ASP A 27 -0.78 -17.06 -11.13
C ASP A 27 -0.52 -15.93 -12.14
N PHE A 28 -1.45 -14.97 -12.28
CA PHE A 28 -1.37 -13.87 -13.24
C PHE A 28 -1.46 -12.47 -12.60
N ASP A 29 -1.75 -12.39 -11.30
CA ASP A 29 -1.98 -11.14 -10.58
C ASP A 29 -1.15 -11.04 -9.29
N THR A 30 -0.76 -9.81 -8.97
CA THR A 30 0.04 -9.45 -7.79
C THR A 30 -0.71 -8.47 -6.91
N ALA A 31 -0.59 -8.62 -5.59
CA ALA A 31 -1.02 -7.62 -4.63
C ALA A 31 0.06 -6.56 -4.47
N LYS A 32 -0.33 -5.29 -4.59
CA LYS A 32 0.59 -4.15 -4.64
C LYS A 32 0.46 -3.30 -3.40
N THR A 33 1.60 -2.85 -2.88
CA THR A 33 1.70 -1.92 -1.73
C THR A 33 2.66 -0.80 -2.07
N VAL A 34 2.24 0.44 -1.85
CA VAL A 34 3.08 1.64 -1.92
C VAL A 34 3.29 2.18 -0.53
N TYR A 35 4.54 2.40 -0.15
CA TYR A 35 4.94 3.08 1.08
C TYR A 35 5.49 4.45 0.73
N ILE A 36 5.10 5.48 1.49
CA ILE A 36 5.69 6.82 1.41
C ILE A 36 6.22 7.18 2.80
N GLY A 37 7.52 7.45 2.88
CA GLY A 37 8.26 7.60 4.13
C GLY A 37 8.73 6.29 4.77
N ALA A 38 9.77 6.39 5.59
CA ALA A 38 10.36 5.25 6.27
C ALA A 38 9.45 4.71 7.39
N GLY A 39 9.39 3.39 7.59
CA GLY A 39 8.50 2.80 8.62
C GLY A 39 8.81 3.20 10.07
N LYS A 40 10.02 3.75 10.31
CA LYS A 40 10.48 4.30 11.60
C LYS A 40 10.32 5.81 11.73
N SER A 41 9.87 6.53 10.70
CA SER A 41 9.63 7.97 10.79
C SER A 41 8.41 8.28 11.68
N GLY A 42 8.32 9.52 12.16
CA GLY A 42 7.15 10.02 12.89
C GLY A 42 5.85 10.01 12.10
N LEU A 43 5.93 9.97 10.76
CA LEU A 43 4.77 9.91 9.85
C LEU A 43 5.13 9.09 8.61
N SER A 44 4.33 8.08 8.28
CA SER A 44 4.43 7.31 7.04
C SER A 44 3.06 6.92 6.50
N TYR A 45 2.99 6.63 5.20
CA TYR A 45 1.76 6.25 4.51
C TYR A 45 1.89 4.89 3.84
N ARG A 46 0.79 4.15 3.77
CA ARG A 46 0.66 2.92 2.99
C ARG A 46 -0.60 2.92 2.15
N PHE A 47 -0.47 2.54 0.88
CA PHE A 47 -1.60 2.37 -0.05
C PHE A 47 -1.52 0.97 -0.64
N TYR A 48 -2.56 0.16 -0.49
CA TYR A 48 -2.48 -1.22 -0.95
C TYR A 48 -3.82 -1.89 -1.24
N ASP A 49 -3.70 -3.03 -1.91
CA ASP A 49 -4.78 -3.94 -2.29
C ASP A 49 -5.31 -4.71 -1.06
N LYS A 50 -6.23 -4.09 -0.31
CA LYS A 50 -6.79 -4.68 0.91
C LYS A 50 -7.71 -5.85 0.61
N ASP A 51 -8.41 -5.79 -0.51
CA ASP A 51 -9.15 -6.91 -1.10
C ASP A 51 -8.28 -8.17 -1.19
N LYS A 52 -7.12 -8.07 -1.83
CA LYS A 52 -6.18 -9.19 -2.00
C LYS A 52 -5.57 -9.67 -0.69
N GLU A 53 -5.25 -8.76 0.23
CA GLU A 53 -4.78 -9.11 1.57
C GLU A 53 -5.83 -9.93 2.33
N VAL A 54 -7.10 -9.51 2.29
CA VAL A 54 -8.22 -10.18 2.96
C VAL A 54 -8.52 -11.53 2.31
N CYS A 55 -8.57 -11.60 0.98
CA CYS A 55 -8.73 -12.85 0.24
C CYS A 55 -7.68 -13.88 0.66
N SER A 56 -6.40 -13.48 0.70
CA SER A 56 -5.29 -14.36 1.06
C SER A 56 -5.35 -14.80 2.54
N LYS A 57 -5.68 -13.88 3.46
CA LYS A 57 -5.70 -14.17 4.90
C LYS A 57 -6.91 -14.99 5.34
N HIS A 58 -8.05 -14.82 4.68
CA HIS A 58 -9.32 -15.42 5.09
C HIS A 58 -9.83 -16.46 4.10
N ASN A 59 -9.04 -16.83 3.08
CA ASN A 59 -9.39 -17.76 2.01
C ASN A 59 -10.75 -17.44 1.38
N LYS A 60 -10.92 -16.16 1.00
CA LYS A 60 -12.11 -15.66 0.31
C LYS A 60 -11.80 -15.30 -1.13
N THR A 61 -12.80 -15.34 -1.99
CA THR A 61 -12.69 -14.87 -3.37
C THR A 61 -12.81 -13.35 -3.45
N LEU A 62 -12.29 -12.75 -4.54
CA LEU A 62 -12.47 -11.32 -4.81
C LEU A 62 -13.94 -10.93 -5.01
N GLU A 63 -14.79 -11.86 -5.45
CA GLU A 63 -16.23 -11.62 -5.60
C GLU A 63 -16.90 -11.43 -4.23
N GLU A 64 -16.54 -12.27 -3.25
CA GLU A 64 -17.06 -12.17 -1.89
C GLU A 64 -16.57 -10.92 -1.14
N VAL A 65 -15.31 -10.52 -1.38
CA VAL A 65 -14.71 -9.36 -0.70
C VAL A 65 -15.08 -8.04 -1.38
N GLY A 66 -15.23 -8.04 -2.70
CA GLY A 66 -15.40 -6.85 -3.51
C GLY A 66 -14.11 -6.02 -3.64
N SER A 67 -14.17 -4.97 -4.45
CA SER A 67 -13.04 -4.05 -4.65
C SER A 67 -12.75 -3.26 -3.38
N TRP A 68 -11.54 -3.38 -2.85
CA TRP A 68 -11.15 -2.68 -1.63
C TRP A 68 -9.68 -2.27 -1.67
N LYS A 69 -9.44 -0.95 -1.74
CA LYS A 69 -8.12 -0.36 -1.51
C LYS A 69 -8.09 0.31 -0.15
N ARG A 70 -6.99 0.15 0.58
CA ARG A 70 -6.80 0.78 1.89
C ARG A 70 -5.67 1.80 1.82
N THR A 71 -5.95 2.94 2.44
CA THR A 71 -4.98 3.99 2.74
C THR A 71 -4.77 4.00 4.25
N GLU A 72 -3.54 3.88 4.70
CA GLU A 72 -3.16 4.00 6.11
C GLU A 72 -2.16 5.13 6.31
N MET A 73 -2.34 5.85 7.41
CA MET A 73 -1.38 6.80 7.94
C MET A 73 -0.88 6.24 9.27
N GLN A 74 0.43 6.11 9.43
CA GLN A 74 1.05 5.70 10.68
C GLN A 74 1.76 6.91 11.29
N LEU A 75 1.38 7.22 12.53
CA LEU A 75 1.94 8.30 13.34
C LEU A 75 2.77 7.68 14.48
N ARG A 76 3.86 8.33 14.87
CA ARG A 76 4.69 7.93 16.03
C ARG A 76 5.05 9.14 16.87
N ASP A 77 5.46 8.87 18.11
CA ASP A 77 5.95 9.85 19.07
C ASP A 77 4.93 10.98 19.31
N ASP A 78 5.35 12.24 19.15
CA ASP A 78 4.53 13.43 19.36
C ASP A 78 3.40 13.61 18.32
N LYS A 79 3.39 12.78 17.26
CA LYS A 79 2.39 12.85 16.19
C LYS A 79 1.21 11.90 16.38
N ALA A 80 1.27 10.93 17.30
CA ALA A 80 0.22 9.93 17.54
C ALA A 80 -0.81 10.42 18.57
#